data_AF-A0A9W8J9A3-F1
#
_entry.id   AF-A0A9W8J9A3-F1
#
_cell.length_a   1.000
_cell.length_b   1.000
_cell.length_c   1.000
_cell.angle_alpha   90.00
_cell.angle_beta   90.00
_cell.angle_gamma   90.00
#
_symmetry.space_group_name_H-M   'P 1'
#
loop_
_entity.id
_entity.type
_entity.pdbx_description
1 polymer ?
#
loop_
_entity_poly.entity_id
_entity_poly.type
_entity_poly.pdbx_seq_one_letter_code
_entity_poly.pdbx_strand_id
1 'polypeptide(L)'
;MGSNATAGEKRQLIVGTGVWKMSQLLAEDIKAAESENDKELVNCLITEVVVPGFQWMDHKFLTRDGLDELFKDVDKEEREKAVSQYSRYLKQ
;
A
#
# COMPACT_ATOMS: atom_id res chain seq x y z
N MET A 1 0.04 4.80 8.66
CA MET A 1 0.01 6.26 8.94
C MET A 1 -0.82 6.44 10.20
N GLY A 2 -0.47 7.39 11.06
CA GLY A 2 -1.16 7.56 12.33
C GLY A 2 -0.60 8.70 13.18
N SER A 3 -1.18 8.91 14.35
CA SER A 3 -0.90 10.06 15.21
C SER A 3 0.11 9.79 16.32
N ASN A 4 0.45 8.52 16.59
CA ASN A 4 1.32 8.08 17.67
C ASN A 4 2.82 8.15 17.26
N ALA A 5 3.40 9.34 17.38
CA ALA A 5 4.79 9.58 17.02
C ALA A 5 5.79 8.74 17.85
N THR A 6 5.47 8.44 19.11
CA THR A 6 6.33 7.63 19.99
C THR A 6 6.45 6.18 19.50
N ALA A 7 5.39 5.65 18.86
CA ALA A 7 5.40 4.34 18.22
C ALA A 7 6.00 4.37 16.80
N GLY A 8 6.51 5.52 16.33
CA GLY A 8 7.12 5.67 15.01
C GLY A 8 6.14 6.01 13.88
N GLU A 9 4.85 6.18 14.18
CA GLU A 9 3.86 6.54 13.17
C GLU A 9 4.13 7.91 12.56
N LYS A 10 3.80 8.05 11.29
CA LYS A 10 3.92 9.31 10.53
C LYS A 10 2.53 9.81 10.14
N ARG A 11 2.33 11.12 10.31
CA ARG A 11 1.13 11.85 9.87
C ARG A 11 1.20 12.29 8.41
N GLN A 12 2.40 12.40 7.86
CA GLN A 12 2.65 12.79 6.48
C GLN A 12 3.73 11.88 5.89
N LEU A 13 3.52 11.45 4.65
CA LEU A 13 4.46 10.66 3.87
C LEU A 13 4.65 11.33 2.51
N ILE A 14 5.86 11.22 1.96
CA ILE A 14 6.18 11.58 0.58
C ILE A 14 6.58 10.30 -0.12
N VAL A 15 5.85 9.92 -1.16
CA VAL A 15 6.20 8.78 -2.00
C VAL A 15 6.84 9.32 -3.28
N GLY A 16 8.06 8.86 -3.56
CA GLY A 16 8.83 9.31 -4.72
C GLY A 16 8.24 8.83 -6.05
N THR A 17 8.57 9.55 -7.13
CA THR A 17 8.22 9.16 -8.49
C THR A 17 8.78 7.78 -8.85
N GLY A 18 7.97 6.96 -9.51
CA GLY A 18 8.39 5.62 -9.97
C GLY A 18 8.38 4.53 -8.89
N VAL A 19 7.95 4.86 -7.66
CA VAL A 19 7.82 3.88 -6.58
C VAL A 19 6.43 3.25 -6.60
N TRP A 20 6.36 1.92 -6.67
CA TRP A 20 5.11 1.18 -6.48
C TRP A 20 4.64 1.32 -5.03
N LYS A 21 3.39 1.75 -4.83
CA LYS A 21 2.79 1.94 -3.50
C LYS A 21 1.49 1.14 -3.35
N MET A 22 1.27 0.63 -2.14
CA MET A 22 0.03 -0.03 -1.71
C MET A 22 -0.22 0.32 -0.23
N SER A 23 -1.47 0.46 0.16
CA SER A 23 -1.89 0.69 1.53
C SER A 23 -3.02 -0.26 1.91
N GLN A 24 -3.02 -0.70 3.17
CA GLN A 24 -4.08 -1.51 3.77
C GLN A 24 -4.35 -1.02 5.19
N LEU A 25 -5.57 -1.20 5.67
CA LEU A 25 -5.88 -1.03 7.10
C LEU A 25 -5.13 -2.09 7.92
N LEU A 26 -4.81 -1.77 9.16
CA LEU A 26 -4.16 -2.72 10.06
C LEU A 26 -5.16 -3.80 10.48
N ALA A 27 -4.72 -5.06 10.52
CA ALA A 27 -5.58 -6.16 10.94
C ALA A 27 -6.08 -6.01 12.38
N GLU A 28 -5.30 -5.35 13.24
CA GLU A 28 -5.65 -5.04 14.62
C GLU A 28 -6.79 -4.03 14.69
N ASP A 29 -6.73 -2.96 13.90
CA ASP A 29 -7.80 -1.96 13.78
C ASP A 29 -9.11 -2.62 13.31
N ILE A 30 -9.04 -3.46 12.27
CA ILE A 30 -10.21 -4.20 11.77
C ILE A 30 -10.80 -5.13 12.84
N LYS A 31 -9.96 -5.81 13.63
CA LYS A 31 -10.41 -6.73 14.69
C LYS A 31 -10.95 -6.02 15.92
N ALA A 32 -10.47 -4.81 16.20
CA ALA A 32 -10.93 -4.01 17.33
C ALA A 32 -12.35 -3.46 17.11
N ALA A 33 -12.85 -3.47 15.87
CA ALA A 33 -14.24 -3.15 15.59
C ALA A 33 -15.17 -4.32 15.94
N GLU A 34 -15.91 -4.18 17.03
CA GLU A 34 -16.85 -5.19 17.53
C GLU A 34 -18.23 -5.11 16.85
N SER A 35 -18.60 -3.94 16.31
CA SER A 35 -19.84 -3.70 15.57
C SER A 35 -19.60 -3.03 14.21
N GLU A 36 -20.63 -3.01 13.35
CA GLU A 36 -20.56 -2.29 12.06
C GLU A 36 -20.31 -0.78 12.23
N ASN A 37 -20.85 -0.16 13.29
CA ASN A 37 -20.55 1.25 13.60
C ASN A 37 -19.09 1.45 14.02
N ASP A 38 -18.50 0.48 14.73
CA ASP A 38 -17.08 0.56 15.11
C ASP A 38 -16.16 0.38 13.90
N LYS A 39 -16.60 -0.38 12.89
CA LYS A 39 -15.87 -0.53 11.62
C LYS A 39 -15.70 0.80 10.89
N GLU A 40 -16.68 1.70 10.98
CA GLU A 40 -16.58 3.04 10.40
C GLU A 40 -15.52 3.91 11.10
N LEU A 41 -15.24 3.63 12.38
CA LEU A 41 -14.29 4.38 13.21
C LEU A 41 -12.86 3.85 13.12
N VAL A 42 -12.64 2.60 12.70
CA VAL A 42 -11.31 1.98 12.51
C VAL A 42 -10.75 2.14 11.09
N ASN A 43 -11.26 3.12 10.35
CA ASN A 43 -10.81 3.47 9.01
C ASN A 43 -9.56 4.35 9.01
N CYS A 44 -8.92 4.46 7.84
CA CYS A 44 -7.82 5.38 7.61
C CYS A 44 -8.22 6.39 6.53
N LEU A 45 -8.61 7.60 6.95
CA LEU A 45 -8.88 8.71 6.03
C LEU A 45 -7.59 9.51 5.78
N ILE A 46 -7.23 9.66 4.51
CA ILE A 46 -6.04 10.42 4.10
C ILE A 46 -6.39 11.42 3.00
N THR A 47 -5.49 12.37 2.78
CA THR A 47 -5.51 13.28 1.63
C THR A 47 -4.21 13.11 0.86
N GLU A 48 -4.31 12.91 -0.46
CA GLU A 48 -3.15 12.84 -1.34
C GLU A 48 -3.10 14.09 -2.22
N VAL A 49 -1.90 14.67 -2.32
CA VAL A 49 -1.61 15.78 -3.23
C VAL A 49 -0.54 15.30 -4.22
N VAL A 50 -0.81 15.44 -5.51
CA VAL A 50 0.08 15.03 -6.60
C VAL A 50 0.50 16.27 -7.38
N VAL A 51 1.81 16.42 -7.63
CA VAL A 51 2.39 17.56 -8.35
C VAL A 51 3.43 17.04 -9.36
N PRO A 52 3.30 17.35 -10.67
CA PRO A 52 2.19 18.02 -11.34
C PRO A 52 0.85 17.30 -11.15
N GLY A 53 -0.26 18.01 -11.38
CA GLY A 53 -1.60 17.47 -11.10
C GLY A 53 -1.86 16.13 -11.80
N PHE A 54 -2.50 15.21 -11.08
CA PHE A 54 -2.77 13.84 -11.52
C PHE A 54 -3.33 13.77 -12.96
N GLN A 55 -2.72 12.94 -13.80
CA GLN A 55 -3.23 12.55 -15.10
C GLN A 55 -3.38 11.03 -15.16
N TRP A 56 -4.47 10.54 -15.76
CA TRP A 56 -4.69 9.10 -15.93
C TRP A 56 -3.58 8.42 -16.73
N MET A 57 -2.94 9.14 -17.65
CA MET A 57 -1.83 8.63 -18.47
C MET A 57 -0.57 8.33 -17.64
N ASP A 58 -0.41 9.00 -16.50
CA ASP A 58 0.72 8.83 -15.58
C ASP A 58 0.46 7.71 -14.55
N HIS A 59 -0.78 7.23 -14.48
CA HIS A 59 -1.20 6.23 -13.51
C HIS A 59 -1.12 4.81 -14.08
N LYS A 60 -0.45 3.91 -13.36
CA LYS A 60 -0.35 2.49 -13.70
C LYS A 60 -0.73 1.63 -12.51
N PHE A 61 -1.49 0.57 -12.78
CA PHE A 61 -1.68 -0.50 -11.81
C PHE A 61 -0.55 -1.53 -12.01
N LEU A 62 -0.04 -2.06 -10.91
CA LEU A 62 0.94 -3.15 -10.97
C LEU A 62 0.25 -4.38 -11.55
N THR A 63 0.83 -4.92 -12.62
CA THR A 63 0.38 -6.17 -13.26
C THR A 63 1.20 -7.35 -12.74
N ARG A 64 0.78 -8.57 -13.09
CA ARG A 64 1.56 -9.77 -12.78
C ARG A 64 2.97 -9.70 -13.39
N ASP A 65 3.04 -9.37 -14.67
CA ASP A 65 4.32 -9.23 -15.38
C ASP A 65 5.18 -8.11 -14.76
N GLY A 66 4.55 -7.00 -14.35
CA GLY A 66 5.25 -5.90 -13.68
C GLY A 66 5.80 -6.28 -12.31
N LEU A 67 5.10 -7.15 -11.56
CA LEU A 67 5.57 -7.69 -10.29
C LEU A 67 6.75 -8.65 -10.51
N ASP A 68 6.67 -9.50 -11.52
CA ASP A 68 7.77 -10.40 -11.89
C ASP A 68 9.02 -9.62 -12.34
N GLU A 69 8.84 -8.53 -13.08
CA GLU A 69 9.90 -7.62 -13.51
C GLU A 69 10.53 -6.87 -12.32
N LEU A 70 9.73 -6.42 -11.36
CA LEU A 70 10.20 -5.69 -10.17
C LEU A 70 11.22 -6.48 -9.35
N PHE A 71 11.08 -7.81 -9.31
CA PHE A 71 11.93 -8.71 -8.53
C PHE A 71 12.86 -9.56 -9.42
N LYS A 72 13.05 -9.20 -10.70
CA LYS A 72 13.83 -10.02 -11.65
C LYS A 72 15.31 -10.19 -11.27
N ASP A 73 15.88 -9.19 -10.62
CA ASP A 73 17.30 -9.10 -10.26
C ASP A 73 17.57 -9.57 -8.81
N VAL A 74 16.53 -10.04 -8.12
CA VAL A 74 16.61 -10.64 -6.78
C VAL A 74 16.86 -12.14 -6.91
N ASP A 75 17.47 -12.77 -5.90
CA ASP A 75 17.68 -14.21 -5.94
C ASP A 75 16.34 -14.96 -6.08
N LYS A 76 16.43 -16.18 -6.63
CA LYS A 76 15.25 -16.95 -7.01
C LYS A 76 14.30 -17.22 -5.84
N GLU A 77 14.84 -17.53 -4.66
CA GLU A 77 14.02 -17.91 -3.51
C GLU A 77 13.31 -16.68 -2.92
N GLU A 78 14.01 -15.56 -2.79
CA GLU A 78 13.43 -14.29 -2.36
C GLU A 78 12.41 -13.76 -3.38
N ARG A 79 12.69 -13.90 -4.68
CA ARG A 79 11.73 -13.56 -5.74
C ARG A 79 10.45 -14.37 -5.61
N GLU A 80 10.53 -15.70 -5.47
CA GLU A 80 9.36 -16.56 -5.31
C GLU A 80 8.52 -16.17 -4.09
N LYS A 81 9.18 -15.86 -2.96
CA LYS A 81 8.52 -15.37 -1.74
C LYS A 81 7.83 -14.03 -1.97
N ALA A 82 8.54 -13.05 -2.53
CA ALA A 82 8.00 -11.71 -2.77
C ALA A 82 6.81 -11.75 -3.73
N VAL A 83 6.96 -12.46 -4.85
CA VAL A 83 5.92 -12.60 -5.86
C VAL A 83 4.68 -13.29 -5.27
N SER A 84 4.85 -14.34 -4.48
CA SER A 84 3.74 -14.99 -3.76
C SER A 84 3.04 -14.01 -2.80
N GLN A 85 3.81 -13.31 -1.97
CA GLN A 85 3.30 -12.36 -0.98
C GLN A 85 2.51 -11.22 -1.60
N TYR A 86 2.99 -10.66 -2.71
CA TYR A 86 2.42 -9.45 -3.31
C TYR A 86 1.35 -9.74 -4.37
N SER A 87 1.25 -10.97 -4.89
CA SER A 87 0.26 -11.34 -5.91
C SER A 87 -1.18 -11.07 -5.48
N ARG A 88 -1.50 -11.21 -4.19
CA ARG A 88 -2.83 -10.94 -3.65
C ARG A 88 -3.28 -9.48 -3.75
N TYR A 89 -2.36 -8.56 -4.01
CA TYR A 89 -2.61 -7.13 -4.11
C TYR A 89 -2.67 -6.63 -5.55
N LEU A 90 -2.44 -7.52 -6.53
CA LEU A 90 -2.64 -7.18 -7.93
C LEU A 90 -4.13 -6.93 -8.16
N LYS A 91 -4.43 -5.90 -8.96
CA LYS A 91 -5.81 -5.61 -9.33
C LYS A 91 -6.34 -6.75 -10.20
N GLN A 92 -7.50 -7.29 -9.83
CA GLN A 92 -8.23 -8.30 -10.62
C GLN A 92 -8.75 -7.71 -11.92
#